data_AF-A0A1S2LA15-F1
#
_entry.id   AF-A0A1S2LA15-F1
#
_cell.length_a   1.000
_cell.length_b   1.000
_cell.length_c   1.000
_cell.angle_alpha   90.00
_cell.angle_beta   90.00
_cell.angle_gamma   90.00
#
_symmetry.space_group_name_H-M   'P 1'
#
loop_
_entity.id
_entity.type
_entity.pdbx_description
1 polymer ?
#
loop_
_entity_poly.entity_id
_entity_poly.type
_entity_poly.pdbx_seq_one_letter_code
_entity_poly.pdbx_strand_id
1 'polypeptide(L)'
;MVLLVHFKRNNKKDQKNRPLGPYWSTYANEATLALLGKMGYDDHEKTNMKLMTSWEKKGFEKGIEEGIGKGFERGLITVAKQMLAEGYNIQEIRKLAGLTDREIERLKNELEL
;
A
#
# COMPACT_ATOMS: atom_id res chain seq x y z
N MET A 1 -20.02 35.99 -13.94
CA MET A 1 -18.86 35.08 -13.77
C MET A 1 -19.15 34.32 -12.48
N VAL A 2 -19.57 33.06 -12.43
CA VAL A 2 -19.18 31.82 -13.14
C VAL A 2 -20.43 30.93 -13.37
N LEU A 3 -20.36 30.09 -14.40
CA LEU A 3 -21.42 29.30 -15.03
C LEU A 3 -22.06 28.19 -14.17
N LEU A 4 -23.32 27.88 -14.54
CA LEU A 4 -24.04 26.62 -14.31
C LEU A 4 -23.13 25.40 -14.55
N VAL A 5 -23.13 24.44 -13.62
CA VAL A 5 -22.79 23.04 -13.93
C VAL A 5 -23.99 22.15 -13.62
N HIS A 6 -24.48 21.54 -14.69
CA HIS A 6 -25.63 20.65 -14.75
C HIS A 6 -25.51 19.44 -13.82
N PHE A 7 -26.57 19.17 -13.06
CA PHE A 7 -26.83 17.92 -12.34
C PHE A 7 -27.05 16.79 -13.36
N LYS A 8 -26.05 15.94 -13.58
CA LYS A 8 -26.12 14.81 -14.52
C LYS A 8 -26.72 13.57 -13.81
N ARG A 9 -27.85 13.10 -14.34
CA ARG A 9 -28.64 11.92 -13.90
C ARG A 9 -27.76 10.69 -13.61
N ASN A 10 -27.89 10.14 -12.41
CA ASN A 10 -27.29 8.88 -11.98
C ASN A 10 -27.95 7.69 -12.71
N ASN A 11 -27.20 6.98 -13.55
CA ASN A 11 -27.68 5.85 -14.36
C ASN A 11 -27.54 4.55 -13.54
N LYS A 12 -28.65 3.85 -13.27
CA LYS A 12 -28.76 2.65 -12.41
C LYS A 12 -27.97 1.41 -12.89
N LYS A 13 -27.08 1.54 -13.88
CA LYS A 13 -26.41 0.39 -14.53
C LYS A 13 -25.04 0.03 -13.93
N ASP A 14 -24.43 0.94 -13.16
CA ASP A 14 -23.06 0.76 -12.62
C ASP A 14 -22.99 -0.02 -11.28
N GLN A 15 -24.12 -0.60 -10.86
CA GLN A 15 -24.22 -1.35 -9.60
C GLN A 15 -24.02 -2.87 -9.77
N LYS A 16 -23.96 -3.38 -11.01
CA LYS A 16 -24.01 -4.83 -11.26
C LYS A 16 -22.68 -5.60 -11.17
N ASN A 17 -21.52 -4.95 -11.08
CA ASN A 17 -20.22 -5.65 -11.06
C ASN A 17 -19.22 -5.02 -10.09
N ARG A 18 -19.58 -4.92 -8.80
CA ARG A 18 -18.60 -4.63 -7.74
C ARG A 18 -18.48 -5.86 -6.83
N PRO A 19 -17.26 -6.34 -6.54
CA PRO A 19 -17.07 -7.50 -5.68
C PRO A 19 -17.65 -7.23 -4.29
N LEU A 20 -18.31 -8.26 -3.74
CA LEU A 20 -18.99 -8.24 -2.44
C LEU A 20 -17.96 -8.18 -1.29
N GLY A 21 -17.39 -6.99 -1.05
CA GLY A 21 -16.81 -6.65 0.25
C GLY A 21 -17.89 -6.31 1.27
N PRO A 22 -17.59 -6.21 2.57
CA PRO A 22 -18.58 -5.95 3.61
C PRO A 22 -19.29 -4.62 3.33
N TYR A 23 -20.57 -4.74 2.99
CA TYR A 23 -21.39 -3.71 2.34
C TYR A 23 -21.62 -2.43 3.15
N TRP A 24 -21.18 -2.38 4.41
CA TRP A 24 -21.51 -1.30 5.34
C TRP A 24 -20.50 -0.16 5.39
N SER A 25 -19.26 -0.33 4.90
CA SER A 25 -18.26 0.76 4.93
C SER A 25 -18.51 1.84 3.87
N THR A 26 -19.31 1.55 2.84
CA THR A 26 -19.65 2.49 1.76
C THR A 26 -20.93 3.28 2.02
N TYR A 27 -21.68 3.00 3.09
CA TYR A 27 -22.95 3.67 3.45
C TYR A 27 -23.06 4.05 4.93
N ALA A 28 -21.94 4.26 5.62
CA ALA A 28 -22.00 4.70 7.01
C ALA A 28 -22.47 6.17 7.06
N ASN A 29 -23.78 6.38 7.25
CA ASN A 29 -24.31 7.70 7.59
C ASN A 29 -23.89 8.07 9.03
N GLU A 30 -23.93 9.36 9.38
CA GLU A 30 -23.48 9.86 10.69
C GLU A 30 -24.09 9.10 11.88
N ALA A 31 -25.34 8.63 11.74
CA ALA A 31 -26.02 7.86 12.79
C ALA A 31 -25.37 6.49 13.05
N THR A 32 -24.93 5.79 12.00
CA THR A 32 -24.21 4.51 12.15
C THR A 32 -22.82 4.68 12.75
N LEU A 33 -22.09 5.72 12.36
CA LEU A 33 -20.77 6.04 12.93
C LEU A 33 -20.91 6.42 14.42
N ALA A 34 -21.92 7.21 14.77
CA ALA A 34 -22.21 7.58 16.15
C ALA A 34 -22.63 6.38 17.03
N LEU A 35 -23.36 5.41 16.47
CA LEU A 35 -23.73 4.18 17.19
C LEU A 35 -22.49 3.31 17.46
N LEU A 36 -21.63 3.13 16.46
CA LEU A 36 -20.39 2.38 16.59
C LEU A 36 -19.47 3.01 17.65
N GLY A 37 -19.32 4.33 17.64
CA GLY A 37 -18.58 5.05 18.68
C GLY A 37 -19.15 4.82 20.08
N LYS A 38 -20.48 4.83 20.24
CA LYS A 38 -21.15 4.53 21.52
C LYS A 38 -20.99 3.07 21.98
N MET A 39 -20.78 2.14 21.05
CA MET A 39 -20.48 0.74 21.34
C MET A 39 -18.99 0.48 21.61
N GLY A 40 -18.16 1.54 21.68
CA GLY A 40 -16.72 1.44 21.95
C GLY A 40 -15.88 1.09 20.72
N TYR A 41 -16.44 1.28 19.52
CA TYR A 41 -15.74 1.15 18.25
C TYR A 41 -15.40 2.56 17.73
N ASP A 42 -14.38 3.17 18.34
CA ASP A 42 -13.84 4.50 18.01
C ASP A 42 -12.89 4.47 16.80
N ASP A 43 -12.22 3.34 16.60
CA ASP A 43 -11.28 3.09 15.53
C ASP A 43 -11.94 2.26 14.42
N HIS A 44 -12.40 2.95 13.38
CA HIS A 44 -13.07 2.35 12.22
C HIS A 44 -12.19 1.31 11.51
N GLU A 45 -10.87 1.49 11.48
CA GLU A 45 -9.95 0.55 10.82
C GLU A 45 -9.82 -0.74 11.63
N LYS A 46 -9.64 -0.64 12.95
CA LYS A 46 -9.65 -1.82 13.85
C LYS A 46 -10.98 -2.56 13.81
N THR A 47 -12.08 -1.83 13.67
CA THR A 47 -13.44 -2.40 13.55
C THR A 47 -13.61 -3.16 12.24
N ASN A 48 -13.20 -2.56 11.12
CA ASN A 48 -13.19 -3.20 9.80
C ASN A 48 -12.37 -4.50 9.83
N MET A 49 -11.18 -4.47 10.44
CA MET A 49 -10.30 -5.62 10.54
C MET A 49 -10.87 -6.76 11.41
N LYS A 50 -11.64 -6.43 12.46
CA LYS A 50 -12.36 -7.45 13.28
C LYS A 50 -13.51 -8.12 12.53
N LEU A 51 -14.14 -7.38 11.60
CA LEU A 51 -15.31 -7.84 10.84
C LEU A 51 -14.95 -8.43 9.47
N MET A 52 -13.68 -8.36 9.05
CA MET A 52 -13.18 -9.01 7.84
C MET A 52 -13.34 -10.52 7.92
N THR A 53 -13.67 -11.14 6.79
CA THR A 53 -13.61 -12.59 6.65
C THR A 53 -12.16 -13.09 6.70
N SER A 54 -11.97 -14.37 7.03
CA SER A 54 -10.63 -14.98 7.14
C SER A 54 -9.79 -14.80 5.86
N TRP A 55 -10.41 -14.92 4.69
CA TRP A 55 -9.72 -14.79 3.40
C TRP A 55 -9.33 -13.35 3.08
N GLU A 56 -10.17 -12.37 3.41
CA GLU A 56 -9.86 -10.95 3.23
C GLU A 56 -8.70 -10.53 4.15
N LYS A 57 -8.72 -10.97 5.41
CA LYS A 57 -7.63 -10.71 6.36
C LYS A 57 -6.30 -11.28 5.86
N LYS A 58 -6.30 -12.53 5.39
CA LYS A 58 -5.10 -13.17 4.82
C LYS A 58 -4.58 -12.43 3.59
N GLY A 59 -5.49 -11.98 2.70
CA GLY A 59 -5.12 -11.20 1.53
C GLY A 59 -4.51 -9.84 1.90
N PHE A 60 -5.08 -9.17 2.90
CA PHE A 60 -4.58 -7.89 3.42
C PHE A 60 -3.18 -8.04 4.05
N GLU A 61 -3.00 -9.01 4.96
CA GLU A 61 -1.71 -9.28 5.60
C GLU A 61 -0.62 -9.59 4.57
N LYS A 62 -0.91 -10.46 3.59
CA LYS A 62 0.02 -10.78 2.49
C LYS A 62 0.35 -9.55 1.64
N GLY A 63 -0.64 -8.72 1.34
CA GLY A 63 -0.43 -7.48 0.59
C GLY A 63 0.49 -6.49 1.30
N ILE A 64 0.33 -6.34 2.62
CA ILE A 64 1.19 -5.50 3.45
C ILE A 64 2.62 -6.08 3.50
N GLU A 65 2.76 -7.38 3.78
CA GLU A 65 4.06 -8.05 3.83
C GLU A 65 4.82 -7.92 2.50
N GLU A 66 4.16 -8.20 1.38
CA GLU A 66 4.75 -8.06 0.05
C GLU A 66 5.10 -6.59 -0.27
N GLY A 67 4.22 -5.65 0.10
CA GLY A 67 4.43 -4.23 -0.13
C GLY A 67 5.65 -3.69 0.63
N ILE A 68 5.77 -4.03 1.92
CA ILE A 68 6.92 -3.66 2.75
C ILE A 68 8.19 -4.32 2.22
N GLY A 69 8.15 -5.62 1.91
CA GLY A 69 9.31 -6.34 1.38
C GLY A 69 9.82 -5.74 0.06
N LYS A 70 8.92 -5.54 -0.92
CA LYS A 70 9.27 -4.92 -2.22
C LYS A 70 9.76 -3.48 -2.06
N GLY A 71 9.16 -2.71 -1.15
CA GLY A 71 9.57 -1.33 -0.88
C GLY A 71 10.97 -1.26 -0.28
N PHE A 72 11.25 -2.10 0.70
CA PHE A 72 12.55 -2.20 1.35
C PHE A 72 13.65 -2.63 0.38
N GLU A 73 13.42 -3.68 -0.42
CA GLU A 73 14.36 -4.17 -1.43
C GLU A 73 14.70 -3.08 -2.46
N ARG A 74 13.67 -2.39 -3.00
CA ARG A 74 13.88 -1.27 -3.93
C ARG A 74 14.68 -0.13 -3.29
N GLY A 75 14.40 0.20 -2.03
CA GLY A 75 15.14 1.21 -1.27
C GLY A 75 16.62 0.86 -1.14
N LEU A 76 16.94 -0.39 -0.77
CA LEU A 76 18.33 -0.85 -0.68
C LEU A 76 19.05 -0.79 -2.03
N ILE A 77 18.39 -1.20 -3.11
CA ILE A 77 18.94 -1.12 -4.47
C ILE A 77 19.23 0.33 -4.85
N THR A 78 18.30 1.26 -4.58
CA THR A 78 18.49 2.69 -4.89
C THR A 78 19.70 3.26 -4.14
N VAL A 79 19.80 2.98 -2.83
CA VAL A 79 20.93 3.44 -2.01
C VAL A 79 22.24 2.83 -2.50
N ALA A 80 22.27 1.53 -2.80
CA ALA A 80 23.48 0.87 -3.30
C ALA A 80 23.94 1.42 -4.67
N LYS A 81 23.00 1.74 -5.57
CA LYS A 81 23.33 2.40 -6.86
C LYS A 81 23.94 3.79 -6.65
N GLN A 82 23.41 4.56 -5.69
CA GLN A 82 23.99 5.87 -5.33
C GLN A 82 25.39 5.73 -4.74
N MET A 83 25.60 4.77 -3.83
CA MET A 83 26.92 4.48 -3.27
C MET A 83 27.94 4.08 -4.35
N LEU A 84 27.55 3.25 -5.32
CA LEU A 84 28.41 2.91 -6.46
C LEU A 84 28.78 4.15 -7.28
N ALA A 85 27.82 5.03 -7.56
CA ALA A 85 28.05 6.26 -8.30
C ALA A 85 28.94 7.26 -7.54
N GLU A 86 28.88 7.26 -6.21
CA GLU A 86 29.75 8.06 -5.33
C GLU A 86 31.15 7.43 -5.14
N GLY A 87 31.40 6.24 -5.70
CA GLY A 87 32.72 5.60 -5.68
C GLY A 87 33.00 4.74 -4.45
N TYR A 88 31.98 4.37 -3.67
CA TYR A 88 32.14 3.43 -2.56
C TYR A 88 32.57 2.06 -3.10
N ASN A 89 33.42 1.36 -2.34
CA ASN A 89 33.84 0.02 -2.72
C ASN A 89 32.82 -1.05 -2.31
N ILE A 90 32.90 -2.22 -2.93
CA ILE A 90 31.97 -3.34 -2.72
C ILE A 90 31.88 -3.74 -1.23
N GLN A 91 33.00 -3.69 -0.50
CA GLN A 91 33.04 -4.09 0.92
C GLN A 91 32.26 -3.11 1.81
N GLU A 92 32.35 -1.81 1.52
CA GLU A 92 31.60 -0.77 2.23
C GLU A 92 30.09 -0.89 1.95
N ILE A 93 29.72 -1.08 0.68
CA ILE A 93 28.32 -1.24 0.28
C ILE A 93 27.71 -2.50 0.91
N ARG A 94 28.44 -3.62 0.91
CA ARG A 94 28.02 -4.85 1.58
C ARG A 94 27.75 -4.62 3.06
N LYS A 95 28.65 -3.90 3.74
CA LYS A 95 28.53 -3.61 5.18
C LYS A 95 27.35 -2.69 5.50
N LEU A 96 27.11 -1.66 4.67
CA LEU A 96 26.11 -0.64 4.94
C LEU A 96 24.71 -1.02 4.45
N ALA A 97 24.60 -1.56 3.24
CA ALA A 97 23.33 -1.93 2.63
C ALA A 97 22.93 -3.39 2.89
N GLY A 98 23.82 -4.22 3.44
CA GLY A 98 23.55 -5.63 3.71
C GLY A 98 23.40 -6.50 2.46
N LEU A 99 23.79 -5.98 1.29
CA LEU A 99 23.75 -6.71 0.02
C LEU A 99 24.96 -7.63 -0.13
N THR A 100 24.79 -8.73 -0.86
CA THR A 100 25.88 -9.63 -1.21
C THR A 100 26.76 -9.05 -2.31
N ASP A 101 28.03 -9.49 -2.39
CA ASP A 101 28.96 -9.09 -3.44
C ASP A 101 28.36 -9.34 -4.84
N ARG A 102 27.63 -10.45 -5.02
CA ARG A 102 26.98 -10.80 -6.28
C ARG A 102 25.88 -9.80 -6.67
N GLU A 103 25.09 -9.35 -5.71
CA GLU A 103 24.04 -8.36 -5.94
C GLU A 103 24.64 -7.01 -6.31
N ILE A 104 25.67 -6.58 -5.57
CA ILE A 104 26.37 -5.32 -5.84
C ILE A 104 27.02 -5.35 -7.22
N GLU A 105 27.66 -6.45 -7.60
CA GLU A 105 28.28 -6.59 -8.92
C GLU A 105 27.24 -6.59 -10.05
N ARG A 106 26.06 -7.21 -9.82
CA ARG A 106 24.94 -7.11 -10.77
C ARG A 106 24.50 -5.66 -10.94
N LEU A 107 24.32 -4.92 -9.83
CA LEU A 107 23.92 -3.51 -9.86
C LEU A 107 24.96 -2.62 -10.55
N LYS A 108 26.25 -2.91 -10.36
CA LYS A 108 27.34 -2.22 -11.05
C LYS A 108 27.27 -2.44 -12.57
N ASN A 109 27.10 -3.69 -13.00
CA ASN A 109 26.94 -4.01 -14.42
C ASN A 109 25.68 -3.37 -15.04
N GLU A 110 24.57 -3.28 -14.30
CA GLU A 110 23.36 -2.58 -14.75
C GLU A 110 23.56 -1.07 -14.96
N LEU A 111 24.57 -0.47 -14.30
CA LEU A 111 24.89 0.95 -14.39
C LEU A 111 25.94 1.27 -15.48
N GLU A 112 26.47 0.26 -16.19
CA GLU A 112 27.59 0.41 -17.14
C GLU A 112 28.85 1.06 -16.54
N LEU A 113 29.07 0.88 -15.22
CA LEU A 113 30.26 1.33 -14.47
C LEU A 113 31.32 0.23 -14.39
#